data_AF-A0ABD0NDV8-F1
#
_entry.id   AF-A0ABD0NDV8-F1
#
_cell.length_a   1.000
_cell.length_b   1.000
_cell.length_c   1.000
_cell.angle_alpha   90.00
_cell.angle_beta   90.00
_cell.angle_gamma   90.00
#
_symmetry.space_group_name_H-M   'P 1'
#
loop_
_entity.id
_entity.type
_entity.pdbx_description
1 polymer ?
#
loop_
_entity_poly.entity_id
_entity_poly.type
_entity_poly.pdbx_seq_one_letter_code
_entity_poly.pdbx_strand_id
1 'polypeptide(L)'
;KSRGGNPTLLVVNICLSMTVFYLLFVFGINNPVQHVNVARVSGENIVPETDFHKYPDEGPCTAFTALLQYFLLATFTWNTLYGINVYMLFHGSVSGTPRWFPKVSMAVGW
;
A
#
# COMPACT_ATOMS: atom_id res chain seq x y z
N LYS A 1 20.07 24.92 19.06
CA LYS A 1 19.62 23.56 19.43
C LYS A 1 18.40 23.21 18.56
N SER A 2 18.62 22.56 17.41
CA SER A 2 17.51 22.18 16.50
C SER A 2 16.80 20.95 17.07
N ARG A 3 15.59 21.16 17.59
CA ARG A 3 14.62 20.11 17.96
C ARG A 3 13.62 20.02 16.80
N GLY A 4 13.32 18.84 16.27
CA GLY A 4 12.00 18.62 15.65
C GLY A 4 11.87 17.83 14.35
N GLY A 5 12.93 17.33 13.70
CA GLY A 5 12.79 16.83 12.33
C GLY A 5 12.52 15.34 12.10
N ASN A 6 12.82 14.44 13.05
CA ASN A 6 13.12 13.06 12.66
C ASN A 6 11.99 12.02 12.82
N PRO A 7 11.41 11.81 14.02
CA PRO A 7 10.30 10.86 14.17
C PRO A 7 9.01 11.36 13.51
N THR A 8 8.76 12.67 13.51
CA THR A 8 7.58 13.27 12.88
C THR A 8 7.55 13.02 11.37
N LEU A 9 8.70 13.07 10.69
CA LEU A 9 8.79 12.76 9.25
C LEU A 9 8.31 11.33 8.95
N LEU A 10 8.78 10.35 9.74
CA LEU A 10 8.42 8.94 9.54
C LEU A 10 6.92 8.75 9.74
N VAL A 11 6.36 9.27 10.83
CA VAL A 11 4.93 9.15 11.14
C VAL A 11 4.08 9.86 10.09
N VAL A 12 4.47 11.05 9.63
CA VAL A 12 3.75 11.76 8.56
C VAL A 12 3.70 10.92 7.29
N ASN A 13 4.79 10.27 6.90
CA ASN A 13 4.79 9.41 5.71
C ASN A 13 3.96 8.12 5.91
N ILE A 14 3.97 7.51 7.10
CA ILE A 14 3.05 6.40 7.46
C ILE A 14 1.60 6.82 7.28
N CYS A 15 1.23 7.98 7.86
CA CYS A 15 -0.13 8.50 7.77
C CYS A 15 -0.53 8.83 6.34
N LEU A 16 0.39 9.43 5.56
CA LEU A 16 0.16 9.77 4.16
C LEU A 16 -0.07 8.51 3.32
N SER A 17 0.83 7.51 3.40
CA SER A 17 0.69 6.27 2.63
C SER A 17 -0.59 5.51 3.00
N MET A 18 -0.92 5.43 4.30
CA MET A 18 -2.16 4.79 4.76
C MET A 18 -3.41 5.54 4.29
N THR A 19 -3.38 6.87 4.34
CA THR A 19 -4.53 7.69 3.91
C THR A 19 -4.79 7.50 2.42
N VAL A 20 -3.74 7.51 1.59
CA VAL A 20 -3.89 7.26 0.15
C VAL A 20 -4.39 5.83 -0.11
N PHE A 21 -3.85 4.83 0.60
CA PHE A 21 -4.36 3.46 0.51
C PHE A 21 -5.87 3.38 0.83
N TYR A 22 -6.32 3.99 1.92
CA TYR A 22 -7.74 3.97 2.28
C TYR A 22 -8.63 4.68 1.27
N LEU A 23 -8.18 5.81 0.72
CA LEU A 23 -8.91 6.50 -0.34
C LEU A 23 -9.03 5.61 -1.59
N LEU A 24 -7.92 5.00 -2.02
CA LEU A 24 -7.92 4.06 -3.15
C LEU A 24 -8.81 2.84 -2.88
N PHE A 25 -8.83 2.35 -1.65
CA PHE A 25 -9.65 1.21 -1.26
C PHE A 25 -11.14 1.56 -1.33
N VAL A 26 -11.54 2.69 -0.75
CA VAL A 26 -12.93 3.17 -0.79
C VAL A 26 -13.38 3.45 -2.22
N PHE A 27 -12.53 4.06 -3.05
CA PHE A 27 -12.86 4.29 -4.46
C PHE A 27 -12.85 3.01 -5.30
N GLY A 28 -11.95 2.08 -5.01
CA GLY A 28 -11.80 0.82 -5.74
C GLY A 28 -12.93 -0.18 -5.47
N ILE A 29 -13.60 -0.13 -4.31
CA ILE A 29 -14.75 -0.98 -4.00
C ILE A 29 -15.88 -0.79 -5.01
N ASN A 30 -16.10 0.44 -5.48
CA ASN A 30 -17.14 0.77 -6.44
C ASN A 30 -16.61 0.71 -7.87
N ASN A 31 -16.09 -0.45 -8.30
CA ASN A 31 -15.68 -0.63 -9.69
C ASN A 31 -16.92 -0.63 -10.60
N PRO A 32 -17.05 0.33 -11.55
CA PRO A 32 -18.17 0.37 -12.48
C PRO A 32 -18.13 -0.77 -13.50
N VAL A 33 -16.96 -1.40 -13.70
CA VAL A 33 -16.82 -2.62 -14.49
C VAL A 33 -17.35 -3.78 -13.67
N GLN A 34 -18.64 -4.04 -13.81
CA GLN A 34 -19.27 -5.25 -13.33
C GLN A 34 -19.27 -6.25 -14.48
N HIS A 35 -18.65 -7.42 -14.29
CA HIS A 35 -18.88 -8.54 -15.19
C HIS A 35 -20.29 -9.10 -14.89
N VAL A 36 -21.32 -8.42 -15.40
CA VAL A 36 -22.76 -8.75 -15.18
C VAL A 36 -23.18 -10.01 -15.95
N ASN A 37 -22.25 -10.75 -16.54
CA ASN A 37 -22.49 -12.12 -16.95
C ASN A 37 -22.46 -13.00 -15.70
N VAL A 38 -23.48 -12.85 -14.85
CA VAL A 38 -23.85 -13.83 -13.83
C VAL A 38 -23.80 -15.18 -14.53
N ALA A 39 -22.78 -15.98 -14.21
CA ALA A 39 -22.68 -17.35 -14.69
C ALA A 39 -24.05 -17.96 -14.41
N ARG A 40 -24.83 -18.23 -15.46
CA ARG A 40 -26.14 -18.86 -15.30
C ARG A 40 -25.81 -20.21 -14.71
N VAL A 41 -26.08 -20.40 -13.42
CA VAL A 41 -25.85 -21.66 -12.73
C VAL A 41 -26.64 -22.71 -13.50
N SER A 42 -25.94 -23.56 -14.25
CA SER A 42 -26.57 -24.66 -14.96
C SER A 42 -27.06 -25.65 -13.90
N GLY A 43 -28.25 -26.21 -14.11
CA GLY A 43 -28.73 -27.34 -13.29
C GLY A 43 -27.98 -28.64 -13.60
N GLU A 44 -27.14 -28.62 -14.65
CA GLU A 44 -26.28 -29.73 -15.03
C GLU A 44 -24.86 -29.50 -14.50
N ASN A 45 -24.17 -30.59 -14.17
CA ASN A 45 -22.80 -30.57 -13.64
C ASN A 45 -21.78 -30.34 -14.76
N ILE A 46 -21.91 -29.21 -15.45
CA ILE A 46 -21.07 -28.78 -16.58
C ILE A 46 -20.34 -27.53 -16.15
N VAL A 47 -19.02 -27.49 -16.37
CA VAL A 47 -18.19 -26.33 -16.07
C VAL A 47 -18.64 -25.15 -16.96
N PRO A 48 -19.00 -24.00 -16.39
CA PRO A 48 -19.40 -22.83 -17.17
C PRO A 48 -18.33 -22.40 -18.17
N GLU A 49 -18.72 -22.03 -19.40
CA GLU A 49 -17.79 -21.49 -20.40
C GLU A 49 -17.04 -20.24 -19.91
N THR A 50 -17.66 -19.49 -18.99
CA THR A 50 -17.05 -18.32 -18.33
C THR A 50 -15.80 -18.67 -17.52
N ASP A 51 -15.64 -19.90 -17.06
CA ASP A 51 -14.45 -20.34 -16.30
C ASP A 51 -13.26 -20.65 -17.23
N PHE A 52 -13.53 -20.94 -18.51
CA PHE A 52 -12.50 -21.10 -19.54
C PHE A 52 -12.16 -19.78 -20.24
N HIS A 53 -13.04 -18.78 -20.15
CA HIS A 53 -12.86 -17.49 -20.81
C HIS A 53 -12.02 -16.54 -19.96
N LYS A 54 -10.83 -16.18 -20.45
CA LYS A 54 -10.01 -15.13 -19.83
C LYS A 54 -10.47 -13.77 -20.36
N TYR A 55 -11.31 -13.09 -19.59
CA TYR A 55 -11.71 -11.72 -19.91
C TYR A 55 -10.46 -10.82 -19.96
N PRO A 56 -10.35 -9.94 -20.96
CA PRO A 56 -9.32 -8.90 -20.94
C PRO A 56 -9.53 -7.99 -19.72
N ASP A 57 -8.45 -7.47 -19.15
CA ASP A 57 -8.53 -6.47 -18.09
C ASP A 57 -9.29 -5.25 -18.61
N GLU A 58 -10.36 -4.87 -17.91
CA GLU A 58 -11.21 -3.75 -18.28
C GLU A 58 -11.15 -2.63 -17.23
N GLY A 59 -11.17 -1.39 -17.73
CA GLY A 59 -11.20 -0.20 -16.90
C GLY A 59 -9.92 -0.01 -16.07
N PRO A 60 -10.00 0.76 -14.97
CA PRO A 60 -8.84 1.11 -14.17
C PRO A 60 -8.47 0.05 -13.12
N CYS A 61 -9.09 -1.15 -13.15
CA CYS A 61 -8.97 -2.17 -12.11
C CYS A 61 -7.51 -2.55 -11.79
N THR A 62 -6.71 -2.80 -12.83
CA THR A 62 -5.29 -3.14 -12.70
C THR A 62 -4.48 -1.98 -12.12
N ALA A 63 -4.79 -0.74 -12.54
CA ALA A 63 -4.14 0.46 -12.02
C ALA A 63 -4.48 0.69 -10.54
N PHE A 64 -5.75 0.59 -10.15
CA PHE A 64 -6.17 0.68 -8.74
C PHE A 64 -5.51 -0.40 -7.88
N THR A 65 -5.47 -1.63 -8.38
CA THR A 65 -4.84 -2.75 -7.68
C THR A 65 -3.33 -2.53 -7.50
N ALA A 66 -2.65 -2.06 -8.54
CA ALA A 66 -1.22 -1.74 -8.48
C ALA A 66 -0.94 -0.61 -7.48
N LEU A 67 -1.75 0.46 -7.50
CA LEU A 67 -1.63 1.56 -6.55
C LEU A 67 -1.92 1.11 -5.12
N LEU A 68 -2.96 0.31 -4.89
CA LEU A 68 -3.27 -0.27 -3.59
C LEU A 68 -2.07 -1.05 -3.05
N GLN A 69 -1.46 -1.91 -3.87
CA GLN A 69 -0.29 -2.65 -3.42
C GLN A 69 0.93 -1.78 -3.17
N TYR A 70 1.17 -0.78 -4.03
CA TYR A 70 2.25 0.18 -3.83
C TYR A 70 2.11 0.92 -2.48
N PHE A 71 0.94 1.50 -2.19
CA PHE A 71 0.75 2.26 -0.95
C PHE A 71 0.69 1.38 0.30
N LEU A 72 0.22 0.14 0.17
CA LEU A 72 0.29 -0.85 1.25
C LEU A 72 1.76 -1.20 1.57
N LEU A 73 2.56 -1.50 0.54
CA LEU A 73 3.98 -1.78 0.70
C LEU A 73 4.74 -0.57 1.25
N ALA A 74 4.49 0.63 0.70
CA ALA A 74 5.08 1.87 1.20
C ALA A 74 4.77 2.06 2.69
N THR A 75 3.52 1.78 3.11
CA THR A 75 3.15 1.84 4.53
C THR A 75 3.95 0.87 5.38
N PHE A 76 4.08 -0.39 4.96
CA PHE A 76 4.88 -1.36 5.69
C PHE A 76 6.34 -0.91 5.78
N THR A 77 6.91 -0.42 4.68
CA THR A 77 8.28 0.10 4.65
C THR A 77 8.47 1.27 5.61
N TRP A 78 7.55 2.24 5.64
CA TRP A 78 7.61 3.36 6.57
C TRP A 78 7.48 2.92 8.04
N ASN A 79 6.64 1.92 8.33
CA ASN A 79 6.55 1.33 9.67
C ASN A 79 7.85 0.60 10.07
N THR A 80 8.47 -0.13 9.14
CA THR A 80 9.77 -0.78 9.37
C THR A 80 10.86 0.26 9.63
N LEU A 81 10.93 1.33 8.84
CA LEU A 81 11.87 2.43 9.04
C LEU A 81 11.65 3.12 10.39
N TYR A 82 10.40 3.32 10.79
CA TYR A 82 10.06 3.81 12.13
C TYR A 82 10.56 2.86 13.23
N GLY A 83 10.33 1.55 13.09
CA GLY A 83 10.86 0.54 14.01
C GLY A 83 12.38 0.56 14.11
N ILE A 84 13.09 0.68 12.99
CA ILE A 84 14.56 0.82 12.95
C ILE A 84 15.00 2.09 13.68
N ASN A 85 14.32 3.21 13.44
CA ASN A 85 14.63 4.49 14.10
C ASN A 85 14.50 4.38 15.61
N VAL A 86 13.39 3.79 16.07
CA VAL A 86 13.11 3.53 17.48
C VAL A 86 14.18 2.61 18.08
N TYR A 87 14.49 1.49 17.41
CA TYR A 87 15.53 0.56 17.86
C TYR A 87 16.90 1.22 18.05
N MET A 88 17.33 2.03 17.07
CA MET A 88 18.60 2.77 17.14
C MET A 88 18.67 3.73 18.32
N LEU A 89 17.55 4.37 18.67
CA LEU A 89 17.45 5.29 19.80
C LEU A 89 17.48 4.55 21.14
N PHE A 90 16.77 3.42 21.25
CA PHE A 90 16.68 2.65 22.50
C PHE A 90 17.95 1.85 22.81
N HIS A 91 18.62 1.30 21.80
CA HIS A 91 19.84 0.52 21.99
C HIS A 91 21.09 1.39 22.24
N GLY A 92 20.92 2.72 22.39
CA GLY A 92 22.02 3.65 22.64
C GLY A 92 23.03 3.74 21.50
N SER A 93 22.73 3.15 20.34
CA SER A 93 23.59 3.17 19.16
C SER A 93 23.77 4.58 18.60
N VAL A 94 22.90 5.52 18.96
CA VAL A 94 22.97 6.92 18.53
C VAL A 94 22.32 7.85 19.56
N SER A 95 22.89 9.04 19.76
CA SER A 95 22.33 10.09 20.65
C SER A 95 21.12 10.84 20.06
N GLY A 96 20.61 10.36 18.94
CA GLY A 96 19.55 10.96 18.13
C GLY A 96 19.59 10.36 16.73
N THR A 97 18.55 10.55 15.93
CA THR A 97 18.50 9.95 14.59
C THR A 97 19.64 10.49 13.70
N PRO A 98 20.41 9.61 13.01
CA PRO A 98 21.51 10.03 12.15
C PRO A 98 21.08 11.01 11.05
N ARG A 99 21.99 11.92 10.65
CA ARG A 99 21.72 12.92 9.59
C ARG A 99 21.43 12.31 8.21
N TRP A 100 21.98 11.12 7.93
CA TRP A 100 21.78 10.41 6.67
C TRP A 100 20.47 9.62 6.64
N PHE A 101 19.93 9.27 7.81
CA PHE A 101 18.78 8.38 7.94
C PHE A 101 17.52 8.93 7.23
N PRO A 102 17.09 10.20 7.42
CA PRO A 102 15.96 10.75 6.66
C PRO A 102 16.09 10.63 5.15
N LYS A 103 17.30 10.84 4.61
CA LYS A 103 17.54 10.81 3.17
C LYS A 103 17.38 9.39 2.62
N VAL A 104 17.93 8.41 3.35
CA VAL A 104 17.77 6.98 3.01
C VAL A 104 16.30 6.56 3.17
N SER A 105 15.64 6.97 4.26
CA SER A 105 14.23 6.67 4.49
C SER A 105 13.35 7.20 3.35
N MET A 106 13.58 8.43 2.86
CA MET A 106 12.82 8.98 1.73
C MET A 106 13.04 8.22 0.43
N ALA A 107 14.25 7.71 0.18
CA ALA A 107 14.58 6.96 -1.03
C ALA A 107 14.08 5.50 -1.00
N VAL A 108 13.88 4.93 0.19
CA VAL A 108 13.44 3.53 0.36
C VAL A 108 11.93 3.45 0.60
N GLY A 109 11.35 4.43 1.28
CA GLY A 109 9.93 4.45 1.65
C GLY A 109 8.98 4.79 0.52
N TRP A 110 9.48 5.32 -0.60
CA TRP A 110 8.73 5.67 -1.81
C TRP A 110 9.42 5.08 -3.04
#